data_AF-A0A1B3LSC6-F1
#
_entry.id   AF-A0A1B3LSC6-F1
#
_cell.length_a   1.000
_cell.length_b   1.000
_cell.length_c   1.000
_cell.angle_alpha   90.00
_cell.angle_beta   90.00
_cell.angle_gamma   90.00
#
_symmetry.space_group_name_H-M   'P 1'
#
loop_
_entity.id
_entity.type
_entity.pdbx_description
1 polymer ?
#
loop_
_entity_poly.entity_id
_entity_poly.type
_entity_poly.pdbx_seq_one_letter_code
_entity_poly.pdbx_strand_id
1 'polypeptide(L)' 'MFKLIGVALAIYTVYAFVKGEVYARSFVMGRKVTRAEDENYFLTVIAIYGLLSVGLMTFL' A
#
# COMPACT_ATOMS: atom_id res chain seq x y z
N MET A 1 6.46 19.41 1.72
CA MET A 1 5.19 19.39 0.93
C MET A 1 4.64 17.98 0.75
N PHE A 2 5.48 16.94 0.85
CA PHE A 2 5.09 15.55 0.59
C PHE A 2 4.41 14.83 1.76
N LYS A 3 4.37 15.46 2.95
CA LYS A 3 3.64 14.95 4.11
C LYS A 3 2.16 14.63 3.83
N LEU A 4 1.47 15.45 3.03
CA LEU A 4 0.08 15.16 2.64
C LEU A 4 -0.04 13.87 1.80
N ILE A 5 0.93 13.62 0.92
CA ILE A 5 1.00 12.40 0.11
C ILE A 5 1.34 11.20 1.01
N GLY A 6 2.25 11.38 1.96
CA GLY A 6 2.56 10.37 2.97
C GLY A 6 1.33 9.99 3.81
N VAL A 7 0.56 10.97 4.27
CA VAL A 7 -0.68 10.76 5.04
C VAL A 7 -1.75 10.08 4.19
N ALA A 8 -1.95 10.51 2.94
CA ALA A 8 -2.88 9.86 2.03
C ALA A 8 -2.48 8.39 1.77
N LEU A 9 -1.17 8.11 1.61
CA LEU A 9 -0.66 6.76 1.44
C LEU A 9 -0.82 5.92 2.72
N ALA A 10 -0.62 6.50 3.90
CA ALA A 10 -0.87 5.83 5.17
C ALA A 10 -2.34 5.42 5.30
N ILE A 11 -3.26 6.36 5.01
CA ILE A 11 -4.71 6.12 5.05
C ILE A 11 -5.07 5.01 4.05
N TYR A 12 -4.55 5.08 2.83
CA TYR A 12 -4.77 4.05 1.83
C TYR A 12 -4.24 2.68 2.26
N THR A 13 -3.05 2.63 2.86
CA THR A 13 -2.43 1.39 3.33
C THR A 13 -3.27 0.74 4.44
N VAL A 14 -3.75 1.53 5.40
CA VAL A 14 -4.64 1.05 6.47
C VAL A 14 -5.98 0.59 5.89
N TYR A 15 -6.55 1.35 4.96
CA TYR A 15 -7.79 0.97 4.28
C TYR A 15 -7.63 -0.37 3.52
N ALA A 16 -6.56 -0.53 2.75
CA ALA A 16 -6.26 -1.77 2.03
C ALA A 16 -6.03 -2.95 2.98
N PHE A 17 -5.36 -2.71 4.11
CA PHE A 17 -5.13 -3.72 5.15
C PHE A 17 -6.44 -4.21 5.78
N VAL A 18 -7.32 -3.29 6.18
CA VAL A 18 -8.63 -3.60 6.78
C VAL A 18 -9.55 -4.30 5.77
N LYS A 19 -9.53 -3.85 4.52
CA LYS A 19 -10.33 -4.45 3.45
C LYS A 19 -9.81 -5.84 3.03
N GLY A 20 -8.53 -6.12 3.27
CA GLY A 20 -7.87 -7.33 2.77
C GLY A 20 -7.70 -7.32 1.25
N GLU A 21 -7.76 -6.15 0.63
CA GLU A 21 -7.69 -5.94 -0.81
C GLU A 21 -6.75 -4.77 -1.10
N VAL A 22 -5.71 -4.97 -1.91
CA VAL A 22 -4.82 -3.89 -2.38
C VAL A 22 -4.79 -3.87 -3.90
N TYR A 23 -4.84 -2.67 -4.49
CA TYR A 23 -4.62 -2.54 -5.93
C TYR A 23 -3.12 -2.53 -6.18
N ALA A 24 -2.60 -3.66 -6.67
CA ALA A 24 -1.21 -3.76 -7.09
C ALA A 24 -1.14 -3.74 -8.62
N ARG A 25 -0.12 -3.07 -9.17
CA ARG A 25 0.11 -3.08 -10.61
C ARG A 25 0.67 -4.44 -11.01
N SER A 26 -0.12 -5.25 -11.72
CA SER A 26 0.31 -6.55 -12.25
C SER A 26 0.60 -6.42 -13.74
N PHE A 27 1.88 -6.24 -14.08
CA PHE A 27 2.52 -6.27 -15.42
C PHE A 27 1.84 -5.49 -16.57
N VAL A 28 0.57 -5.76 -16.90
CA VAL A 28 -0.18 -5.14 -18.01
C VAL A 28 -1.43 -4.37 -17.53
N MET A 29 -2.00 -4.68 -16.36
CA MET A 29 -3.20 -3.99 -15.84
C MET A 29 -3.20 -3.98 -14.29
N GLY A 30 -3.80 -2.96 -13.67
CA GLY A 30 -3.96 -2.93 -12.21
C GLY A 30 -4.82 -4.11 -11.76
N ARG A 31 -4.27 -5.03 -10.98
CA ARG A 31 -5.00 -6.18 -10.43
C ARG A 31 -5.28 -5.91 -8.95
N LYS A 32 -6.51 -6.18 -8.51
CA LYS A 32 -6.78 -6.32 -7.08
C LYS A 32 -6.10 -7.58 -6.59
N VAL A 33 -5.12 -7.43 -5.71
CA VAL A 33 -4.58 -8.53 -4.93
C VAL A 33 -5.39 -8.57 -3.65
N THR A 34 -6.05 -9.69 -3.41
CA THR A 34 -6.69 -9.94 -2.12
C THR A 34 -5.81 -10.81 -1.25
N ARG A 35 -5.91 -10.64 0.08
CA ARG A 35 -5.20 -11.50 1.04
C ARG A 35 -5.54 -12.98 0.85
N ALA A 36 -6.73 -13.29 0.33
CA ALA A 36 -7.17 -14.65 0.07
C ALA A 36 -6.53 -15.28 -1.19
N GLU A 37 -6.08 -14.48 -2.16
CA GLU A 37 -5.37 -14.99 -3.34
C GLU A 37 -3.89 -15.28 -3.03
N ASP A 38 -3.21 -14.31 -2.42
CA ASP A 38 -1.78 -14.42 -2.14
C ASP A 38 -1.41 -13.54 -0.93
N GLU A 39 -1.45 -14.15 0.26
CA GLU A 39 -1.23 -13.46 1.53
C GLU A 39 0.18 -12.87 1.64
N ASN A 40 1.19 -13.59 1.13
CA ASN A 40 2.58 -13.14 1.16
C ASN A 40 2.78 -11.92 0.26
N TYR A 41 2.23 -11.96 -0.95
CA TYR A 41 2.32 -10.82 -1.87
C TYR A 41 1.54 -9.61 -1.34
N PHE A 42 0.34 -9.82 -0.78
CA PHE A 42 -0.45 -8.77 -0.14
C PHE A 42 0.30 -8.08 1.00
N LEU A 43 0.87 -8.86 1.94
CA LEU A 43 1.63 -8.31 3.07
C LEU A 43 2.90 -7.59 2.60
N THR A 44 3.56 -8.08 1.55
CA THR A 44 4.73 -7.41 0.95
C THR A 44 4.36 -6.03 0.40
N VAL A 45 3.25 -5.92 -0.32
CA VAL A 45 2.78 -4.63 -0.86
C VAL A 45 2.42 -3.66 0.27
N ILE A 46 1.70 -4.14 1.29
CA ILE A 46 1.36 -3.33 2.48
C ILE A 46 2.63 -2.84 3.19
N ALA A 47 3.62 -3.71 3.40
CA ALA A 47 4.88 -3.35 4.05
C ALA A 47 5.65 -2.29 3.26
N ILE A 48 5.71 -2.42 1.93
CA ILE A 48 6.33 -1.42 1.06
C ILE A 48 5.59 -0.08 1.15
N TYR A 49 4.26 -0.07 1.07
CA TYR A 49 3.47 1.17 1.15
C TYR A 49 3.59 1.85 2.53
N GLY A 50 3.64 1.06 3.60
CA GLY A 50 3.91 1.54 4.95
C GLY A 50 5.28 2.21 5.06
N LEU A 51 6.35 1.54 4.61
CA LEU A 51 7.71 2.11 4.59
C LEU A 51 7.80 3.38 3.75
N LEU A 52 7.17 3.38 2.58
CA LEU A 52 7.16 4.54 1.69
C LEU A 52 6.45 5.73 2.34
N SER A 53 5.33 5.47 3.02
CA SER A 53 4.57 6.49 3.75
C SER A 53 5.39 7.09 4.89
N VAL A 54 6.06 6.25 5.69
CA VAL A 54 6.97 6.71 6.76
C VAL A 54 8.11 7.54 6.16
N GLY A 55 8.69 7.09 5.05
CA GLY A 55 9.73 7.81 4.32
C GLY A 55 9.27 9.21 3.88
N LEU A 56 8.08 9.28 3.26
CA LEU A 56 7.44 10.52 2.81
C LEU A 56 7.10 11.49 3.96
N MET A 57 6.81 10.99 5.16
CA MET A 57 6.53 11.85 6.31
C MET A 57 7.79 12.29 7.05
N THR A 58 8.83 11.46 7.07
CA THR A 58 10.03 11.64 7.90
C THR A 58 11.13 12.38 7.16
N PHE A 59 11.34 12.07 5.87
CA PHE A 59 12.50 12.55 5.10
C PHE A 59 12.16 13.59 4.02
N LEU A 60 10.88 13.84 3.70
CA LEU A 60 10.44 14.65 2.55
C LEU A 60 9.39 15.75 2.88
#